data_AF-A0AAE1YA86-F1
#
_entry.id   AF-A0AAE1YA86-F1
#
_cell.length_a   1.000
_cell.length_b   1.000
_cell.length_c   1.000
_cell.angle_alpha   90.00
_cell.angle_beta   90.00
_cell.angle_gamma   90.00
#
_symmetry.space_group_name_H-M   'P 1'
#
loop_
_entity.id
_entity.type
_entity.pdbx_description
1 polymer ?
#
loop_
_entity_poly.entity_id
_entity_poly.type
_entity_poly.pdbx_seq_one_letter_code
_entity_poly.pdbx_strand_id
1 'polypeptide(L)'
;MRNDYSKTFGLKQKEDNYDARKRNNMEMNMRSVSDKTVLRKPKKKKADNDKNARSNRFLITINVFGSAGPIRFVVNEDGTAQGVIETALKLYAKQGRLPVLGLDIDSFFLYPANAGFEALKPWEVIGSCGARNFVLCKNQSKAHMTEARSQMIDRKGKRWRAWFQKSLTFKILSH
;
A
#
# COMPACT_ATOMS: atom_id res chain seq x y z
N MET A 1 61.02 -0.52 -49.46
CA MET A 1 62.03 -0.24 -48.41
C MET A 1 62.47 1.20 -48.54
N ARG A 2 62.40 1.97 -47.44
CA ARG A 2 63.11 3.25 -47.15
C ARG A 2 62.78 4.42 -48.10
N ASN A 3 62.08 5.45 -47.58
CA ASN A 3 62.65 6.76 -47.20
C ASN A 3 62.95 7.60 -48.47
N ASP A 4 62.48 8.84 -48.68
CA ASP A 4 62.48 9.96 -47.75
C ASP A 4 62.02 11.27 -48.45
N TYR A 5 61.52 12.23 -47.64
CA TYR A 5 61.50 13.72 -47.77
C TYR A 5 60.99 14.39 -49.08
N SER A 6 60.02 15.31 -49.08
CA SER A 6 60.02 16.64 -48.41
C SER A 6 58.71 17.39 -48.82
N LYS A 7 57.98 18.05 -47.88
CA LYS A 7 57.89 19.53 -47.66
C LYS A 7 57.27 20.29 -48.86
N THR A 8 56.32 21.23 -48.79
CA THR A 8 55.71 22.16 -47.81
C THR A 8 54.31 22.50 -48.34
N PHE A 9 53.34 23.01 -47.56
CA PHE A 9 53.00 24.45 -47.50
C PHE A 9 51.86 24.63 -46.47
N GLY A 10 51.89 25.74 -45.70
CA GLY A 10 50.64 26.35 -45.24
C GLY A 10 50.39 26.50 -43.73
N LEU A 11 51.39 26.92 -42.94
CA LEU A 11 51.15 27.55 -41.64
C LEU A 11 50.47 28.93 -41.86
N LYS A 12 49.15 29.10 -41.61
CA LYS A 12 48.56 30.41 -41.18
C LYS A 12 47.04 30.43 -40.87
N GLN A 13 46.47 29.64 -39.94
CA GLN A 13 45.02 29.82 -39.59
C GLN A 13 44.62 29.49 -38.13
N LYS A 14 45.52 29.53 -37.13
CA LYS A 14 45.19 29.03 -35.78
C LYS A 14 45.06 30.04 -34.64
N GLU A 15 45.19 31.35 -34.87
CA GLU A 15 45.21 32.32 -33.77
C GLU A 15 43.96 33.24 -33.66
N ASP A 16 43.09 33.31 -34.67
CA ASP A 16 41.98 34.29 -34.65
C ASP A 16 40.68 33.78 -33.99
N ASN A 17 40.59 32.50 -33.60
CA ASN A 17 39.32 31.90 -33.15
C ASN A 17 39.14 31.91 -31.61
N TYR A 18 40.21 32.07 -30.82
CA TYR A 18 40.13 32.04 -29.36
C TYR A 18 39.48 33.30 -28.74
N ASP A 19 39.56 34.46 -29.42
CA ASP A 19 39.01 35.72 -28.93
C ASP A 19 37.51 35.91 -29.20
N ALA A 20 36.91 35.13 -30.10
CA ALA A 20 35.47 35.19 -30.39
C ALA A 20 34.64 34.50 -29.29
N ARG A 21 35.18 33.42 -28.69
CA ARG A 21 34.45 32.63 -27.68
C ARG A 21 34.35 33.33 -26.32
N LYS A 22 35.31 34.20 -25.99
CA LYS A 22 35.36 34.93 -24.71
C LYS A 22 34.37 36.10 -24.66
N ARG A 23 34.05 36.73 -25.80
CA ARG A 23 33.05 37.82 -25.91
C ARG A 23 31.62 37.33 -25.70
N ASN A 24 31.27 36.16 -26.23
CA ASN A 24 29.90 35.62 -26.08
C ASN A 24 29.54 35.26 -24.63
N ASN A 25 30.52 34.86 -23.81
CA ASN A 25 30.25 34.40 -22.45
C ASN A 25 30.09 35.54 -21.43
N MET A 26 30.55 36.75 -21.75
CA MET A 26 30.42 37.93 -20.89
C MET A 26 29.10 38.69 -21.14
N GLU A 27 28.60 38.70 -22.39
CA GLU A 27 27.32 39.30 -22.75
C GLU A 27 26.11 38.54 -22.15
N MET A 28 26.24 37.22 -21.97
CA MET A 28 25.20 36.37 -21.40
C MET A 28 24.96 36.58 -19.89
N ASN A 29 25.86 37.27 -19.17
CA ASN A 29 25.78 37.40 -17.71
C ASN A 29 25.32 38.79 -17.22
N MET A 30 25.00 39.73 -18.13
CA MET A 30 24.50 41.08 -17.80
C MET A 30 23.04 41.34 -18.23
N ARG A 31 22.30 40.33 -18.70
CA ARG A 31 20.84 40.42 -18.95
C ARG A 31 20.02 39.71 -17.87
N SER A 32 20.50 39.74 -16.63
CA SER A 32 19.63 39.53 -15.48
C SER A 32 18.93 40.85 -15.14
N VAL A 33 17.70 40.73 -14.65
CA VAL A 33 16.83 41.77 -14.05
C VAL A 33 15.78 42.38 -14.99
N SER A 34 14.51 42.11 -14.63
CA SER A 34 13.25 42.69 -15.13
C SER A 34 12.62 42.06 -16.38
N ASP A 35 11.84 40.99 -16.19
CA ASP A 35 10.38 41.04 -16.45
C ASP A 35 9.71 39.71 -16.08
N LYS A 36 8.89 39.79 -15.02
CA LYS A 36 8.02 38.71 -14.53
C LYS A 36 6.75 38.67 -15.37
N THR A 37 6.65 37.77 -16.35
CA THR A 37 5.34 37.32 -16.86
C THR A 37 5.38 35.83 -17.20
N VAL A 38 4.99 35.01 -16.22
CA VAL A 38 4.83 33.56 -16.36
C VAL A 38 3.59 33.27 -17.22
N LEU A 39 3.77 33.11 -18.54
CA LEU A 39 2.73 32.61 -19.43
C LEU A 39 2.51 31.12 -19.17
N ARG A 40 1.60 30.80 -18.24
CA ARG A 40 1.16 29.44 -17.95
C ARG A 40 0.35 28.91 -19.14
N LYS A 41 0.96 28.02 -19.93
CA LYS A 41 0.26 27.17 -20.90
C LYS A 41 -0.87 26.41 -20.17
N PRO A 42 -2.13 26.46 -20.62
CA PRO A 42 -3.18 25.67 -20.02
C PRO A 42 -2.96 24.20 -20.36
N LYS A 43 -2.51 23.41 -19.37
CA LYS A 43 -2.62 21.95 -19.43
C LYS A 43 -4.10 21.62 -19.57
N LYS A 44 -4.48 21.03 -20.71
CA LYS A 44 -5.78 20.37 -20.90
C LYS A 44 -5.99 19.43 -19.71
N LYS A 45 -6.86 19.83 -18.78
CA LYS A 45 -7.43 18.94 -17.77
C LYS A 45 -8.16 17.87 -18.58
N LYS A 46 -7.59 16.66 -18.67
CA LYS A 46 -8.42 15.50 -18.93
C LYS A 46 -9.49 15.56 -17.84
N ALA A 47 -10.75 15.62 -18.26
CA ALA A 47 -11.87 15.52 -17.36
C ALA A 47 -11.66 14.23 -16.56
N ASP A 48 -11.18 14.40 -15.33
CA ASP A 48 -11.33 13.38 -14.32
C ASP A 48 -12.84 13.17 -14.29
N ASN A 49 -13.28 11.96 -14.65
CA ASN A 49 -14.65 11.57 -14.37
C ASN A 49 -14.71 11.52 -12.85
N ASP A 50 -14.95 12.68 -12.26
CA ASP A 50 -15.31 12.89 -10.87
C ASP A 50 -16.71 12.31 -10.70
N LYS A 51 -16.80 10.99 -10.89
CA LYS A 51 -17.64 10.18 -10.04
C LYS A 51 -16.98 10.30 -8.68
N ASN A 52 -17.27 11.40 -8.01
CA ASN A 52 -17.38 11.50 -6.57
C ASN A 52 -18.48 10.51 -6.13
N ALA A 53 -18.29 9.22 -6.45
CA ALA A 53 -18.80 8.14 -5.66
C ALA A 53 -18.14 8.41 -4.32
N ARG A 54 -18.90 9.02 -3.41
CA ARG A 54 -18.51 9.19 -2.02
C ARG A 54 -18.19 7.78 -1.52
N SER A 55 -16.94 7.36 -1.67
CA SER A 55 -16.49 6.06 -1.22
C SER A 55 -16.51 6.18 0.30
N ASN A 56 -17.58 5.68 0.91
CA ASN A 56 -17.70 5.71 2.35
C ASN A 56 -16.55 4.86 2.89
N ARG A 57 -15.62 5.51 3.57
CA ARG A 57 -14.49 4.83 4.21
C ARG A 57 -14.75 4.75 5.69
N PHE A 58 -14.41 3.61 6.27
CA PHE A 58 -14.57 3.40 7.69
C PHE A 58 -13.40 2.66 8.28
N LEU A 59 -13.16 2.92 9.56
CA LEU A 59 -12.14 2.23 10.33
C LEU A 59 -12.66 0.85 10.73
N ILE A 60 -11.85 -0.17 10.50
CA ILE A 60 -12.10 -1.52 11.01
C ILE A 60 -11.01 -1.96 11.98
N THR A 61 -11.38 -2.90 12.82
CA THR A 61 -10.51 -3.57 13.77
C THR A 61 -10.46 -5.06 13.43
N ILE A 62 -9.28 -5.56 13.06
CA ILE A 62 -9.02 -6.97 12.79
C ILE A 62 -8.31 -7.59 13.99
N ASN A 63 -8.93 -8.56 14.63
CA ASN A 63 -8.28 -9.37 15.66
C ASN A 63 -7.74 -10.64 15.03
N VAL A 64 -6.42 -10.77 14.98
CA VAL A 64 -5.80 -12.00 14.50
C VAL A 64 -5.81 -13.03 15.62
N PHE A 65 -6.34 -14.20 15.35
CA PHE A 65 -6.38 -15.30 16.31
C PHE A 65 -4.98 -15.69 16.76
N GLY A 66 -4.76 -15.74 18.08
CA GLY A 66 -3.46 -16.06 18.69
C GLY A 66 -2.43 -14.92 18.70
N SER A 67 -2.78 -13.72 18.22
CA SER A 67 -1.90 -12.55 18.27
C SER A 67 -2.05 -11.75 19.57
N ALA A 68 -1.08 -10.88 19.86
CA ALA A 68 -1.07 -10.03 21.06
C ALA A 68 -2.13 -8.91 21.09
N GLY A 69 -2.93 -8.70 20.04
CA GLY A 69 -3.89 -7.59 19.96
C GLY A 69 -4.42 -7.27 18.55
N PRO A 70 -5.32 -6.30 18.39
CA PRO A 70 -5.91 -5.98 17.09
C PRO A 70 -4.95 -5.22 16.15
N ILE A 71 -5.29 -5.24 14.86
CA ILE A 71 -4.78 -4.33 13.82
C ILE A 71 -5.93 -3.46 13.38
N ARG A 72 -5.68 -2.15 13.21
CA ARG A 72 -6.71 -1.19 12.82
C ARG A 72 -6.29 -0.48 11.55
N PHE A 73 -7.17 -0.40 10.57
CA PHE A 73 -6.96 0.34 9.33
C PHE A 73 -8.28 0.74 8.67
N VAL A 74 -8.21 1.71 7.77
CA VAL A 74 -9.37 2.23 7.05
C VAL A 74 -9.60 1.42 5.79
N VAL A 75 -10.85 1.04 5.54
CA VAL A 75 -11.30 0.35 4.33
C VAL A 75 -12.42 1.12 3.67
N ASN A 76 -12.61 0.90 2.38
CA ASN A 76 -13.76 1.42 1.67
C ASN A 76 -14.95 0.47 1.84
N GLU A 77 -16.15 1.01 1.80
CA GLU A 77 -17.40 0.25 1.93
C GLU A 77 -17.59 -0.78 0.82
N ASP A 78 -17.14 -0.48 -0.40
CA ASP A 78 -17.14 -1.34 -1.57
C ASP A 78 -15.98 -2.37 -1.60
N GLY A 79 -15.08 -2.33 -0.60
CA GLY A 79 -13.95 -3.27 -0.52
C GLY A 79 -14.40 -4.70 -0.24
N THR A 80 -13.71 -5.68 -0.84
CA THR A 80 -13.99 -7.11 -0.63
C THR A 80 -13.29 -7.67 0.60
N ALA A 81 -13.85 -8.73 1.18
CA ALA A 81 -13.25 -9.45 2.31
C ALA A 81 -11.83 -9.95 1.99
N GLN A 82 -11.59 -10.42 0.76
CA GLN A 82 -10.26 -10.84 0.31
C GLN A 82 -9.23 -9.70 0.38
N GLY A 83 -9.59 -8.51 -0.09
CA GLY A 83 -8.70 -7.34 -0.02
C GLY A 83 -8.43 -6.88 1.41
N VAL A 84 -9.42 -7.04 2.30
CA VAL A 84 -9.27 -6.80 3.74
C VAL A 84 -8.28 -7.79 4.36
N ILE A 85 -8.40 -9.08 4.05
CA ILE A 85 -7.47 -10.12 4.53
C ILE A 85 -6.05 -9.82 4.06
N GLU A 86 -5.86 -9.55 2.76
CA GLU A 86 -4.55 -9.24 2.19
C GLU A 86 -3.90 -8.04 2.90
N THR A 87 -4.66 -6.95 3.07
CA THR A 87 -4.19 -5.75 3.74
C THR A 87 -3.84 -6.04 5.20
N ALA A 88 -4.67 -6.82 5.90
CA ALA A 88 -4.42 -7.20 7.28
C ALA A 88 -3.12 -8.02 7.42
N LEU A 89 -2.88 -9.01 6.54
CA LEU A 89 -1.66 -9.83 6.55
C LEU A 89 -0.41 -8.98 6.28
N LYS A 90 -0.47 -8.08 5.30
CA LYS A 90 0.64 -7.15 5.01
C LYS A 90 0.96 -6.26 6.22
N LEU A 91 -0.07 -5.65 6.84
CA LEU A 91 0.11 -4.82 8.02
C LEU A 91 0.62 -5.62 9.22
N TYR A 92 0.16 -6.86 9.39
CA TYR A 92 0.58 -7.76 10.44
C TYR A 92 2.06 -8.11 10.34
N ALA A 93 2.52 -8.49 9.14
CA ALA A 93 3.91 -8.77 8.86
C ALA A 93 4.79 -7.52 9.00
N LYS A 94 4.31 -6.37 8.52
CA LYS A 94 5.00 -5.07 8.68
C LYS A 94 5.20 -4.68 10.14
N GLN A 95 4.27 -5.03 11.01
CA GLN A 95 4.39 -4.80 12.46
C GLN A 95 5.28 -5.83 13.17
N GLY A 96 5.83 -6.83 12.48
CA GLY A 96 6.71 -7.85 13.07
C GLY A 96 6.01 -8.74 14.11
N ARG A 97 4.70 -8.96 13.93
CA ARG A 97 3.88 -9.62 14.95
C ARG A 97 4.00 -11.14 14.92
N LEU A 98 3.75 -11.73 16.08
CA LEU A 98 3.72 -13.18 16.28
C LEU A 98 2.30 -13.65 16.65
N PRO A 99 1.87 -14.83 16.14
CA PRO A 99 2.62 -15.79 15.31
C PRO A 99 2.79 -15.33 13.85
N VAL A 100 3.81 -15.85 13.15
CA VAL A 100 4.03 -15.55 11.71
C VAL A 100 2.95 -16.23 10.87
N LEU A 101 2.13 -15.43 10.19
CA LEU A 101 0.94 -15.90 9.47
C LEU A 101 1.22 -16.33 8.02
N GLY A 102 2.17 -15.67 7.35
CA GLY A 102 2.36 -15.75 5.90
C GLY A 102 1.47 -14.75 5.14
N LEU A 103 1.44 -14.88 3.81
CA LEU A 103 0.67 -14.02 2.90
C LEU A 103 -0.36 -14.80 2.06
N ASP A 104 -0.58 -16.08 2.36
CA ASP A 104 -1.51 -16.95 1.64
C ASP A 104 -2.96 -16.67 2.05
N ILE A 105 -3.66 -15.85 1.26
CA ILE A 105 -5.00 -15.32 1.58
C ILE A 105 -6.04 -16.44 1.71
N ASP A 106 -5.98 -17.48 0.87
CA ASP A 106 -6.95 -18.58 0.84
C ASP A 106 -6.90 -19.45 2.09
N SER A 107 -5.79 -19.36 2.84
CA SER A 107 -5.65 -20.04 4.14
C SER A 107 -6.30 -19.28 5.29
N PHE A 108 -7.00 -18.16 5.05
CA PHE A 108 -7.62 -17.37 6.11
C PHE A 108 -9.12 -17.17 5.92
N PHE A 109 -9.82 -17.12 7.06
CA PHE A 109 -11.22 -16.73 7.14
C PHE A 109 -11.39 -15.46 7.96
N LEU A 110 -12.30 -14.60 7.50
CA LEU A 110 -12.64 -13.35 8.15
C LEU A 110 -14.04 -13.46 8.75
N TYR A 111 -14.16 -13.35 10.07
CA TYR A 111 -15.43 -13.44 10.79
C TYR A 111 -15.86 -12.07 11.30
N PRO A 112 -17.08 -11.60 11.02
CA PRO A 112 -17.64 -10.43 11.68
C PRO A 112 -17.95 -10.79 13.14
N ALA A 113 -17.54 -9.93 14.07
CA ALA A 113 -17.77 -10.19 15.49
C ALA A 113 -19.23 -10.02 15.94
N ASN A 114 -20.04 -9.34 15.12
CA ASN A 114 -21.36 -8.86 15.48
C ASN A 114 -22.49 -9.69 14.83
N ALA A 115 -22.18 -10.46 13.78
CA ALA A 115 -23.16 -11.16 12.94
C ALA A 115 -22.86 -12.66 12.91
N GLY A 116 -23.46 -13.42 13.84
CA GLY A 116 -23.51 -14.88 13.79
C GLY A 116 -22.20 -15.68 13.80
N PHE A 117 -21.02 -15.03 13.75
CA PHE A 117 -19.72 -15.66 13.46
C PHE A 117 -19.75 -16.56 12.22
N GLU A 118 -20.41 -16.12 11.15
CA GLU A 118 -20.28 -16.77 9.83
C GLU A 118 -19.08 -16.17 9.09
N ALA A 119 -18.28 -17.02 8.41
CA ALA A 119 -17.12 -16.54 7.66
C ALA A 119 -17.58 -15.76 6.43
N LEU A 120 -17.01 -14.57 6.23
CA LEU A 120 -17.24 -13.82 5.00
C LEU A 120 -16.60 -14.54 3.82
N LYS A 121 -17.31 -14.61 2.70
CA LYS A 121 -16.76 -15.14 1.46
C LYS A 121 -15.76 -14.13 0.87
N PRO A 122 -14.72 -14.57 0.14
CA PRO A 122 -13.68 -13.68 -0.38
C PRO A 122 -14.21 -12.49 -1.20
N TRP A 123 -15.29 -12.70 -1.96
CA TRP A 123 -15.93 -11.69 -2.81
C TRP A 123 -17.01 -10.85 -2.11
N GLU A 124 -17.33 -11.15 -0.85
CA GLU A 124 -18.32 -10.35 -0.11
C GLU A 124 -17.77 -8.97 0.21
N VAL A 125 -18.64 -7.97 0.08
CA VAL A 125 -18.32 -6.57 0.33
C VAL A 125 -18.35 -6.31 1.83
N ILE A 126 -17.28 -5.73 2.38
CA ILE A 126 -17.13 -5.53 3.83
C ILE A 126 -18.16 -4.56 4.41
N GLY A 127 -18.66 -3.62 3.59
CA GLY A 127 -19.74 -2.72 3.98
C GLY A 127 -21.06 -3.40 4.29
N SER A 128 -21.39 -4.50 3.61
CA SER A 128 -22.71 -5.13 3.70
C SER A 128 -22.95 -5.84 5.04
N CYS A 129 -21.90 -6.29 5.72
CA CYS A 129 -22.02 -6.99 7.00
C CYS A 129 -22.31 -6.05 8.19
N GLY A 130 -22.21 -4.73 8.01
CA GLY A 130 -22.43 -3.72 9.07
C GLY A 130 -21.45 -3.79 10.24
N ALA A 131 -20.47 -4.70 10.22
CA ALA A 131 -19.51 -4.89 11.29
C ALA A 131 -18.32 -3.93 11.15
N ARG A 132 -17.77 -3.53 12.29
CA ARG A 132 -16.51 -2.76 12.39
C ARG A 132 -15.37 -3.56 13.04
N ASN A 133 -15.73 -4.67 13.70
CA ASN A 133 -14.79 -5.56 14.38
C ASN A 133 -14.86 -6.94 13.73
N PHE A 134 -13.70 -7.47 13.38
CA PHE A 134 -13.56 -8.74 12.70
C PHE A 134 -12.50 -9.61 13.38
N VAL A 135 -12.56 -10.90 13.10
CA VAL A 135 -11.58 -11.90 13.53
C VAL A 135 -10.97 -12.53 12.29
N LEU A 136 -9.64 -12.52 12.21
CA LEU A 136 -8.90 -13.23 11.19
C LEU A 136 -8.37 -14.54 11.76
N CYS A 137 -8.80 -15.65 11.17
CA CYS A 137 -8.43 -16.99 11.60
C CYS A 137 -7.70 -17.71 10.46
N LYS A 138 -6.59 -18.39 10.77
CA LYS A 138 -5.91 -19.27 9.83
C LYS A 138 -6.60 -20.63 9.78
N ASN A 139 -7.08 -21.02 8.61
CA ASN A 139 -7.55 -22.37 8.33
C ASN A 139 -6.35 -23.30 8.11
N GLN A 140 -6.09 -24.13 9.09
CA GLN A 140 -5.05 -25.15 9.04
C GLN A 140 -5.63 -26.49 8.58
N SER A 141 -6.16 -26.54 7.35
CA SER A 141 -6.58 -27.81 6.74
C SER A 141 -5.40 -28.65 6.21
N LYS A 142 -4.19 -28.07 6.12
CA LYS A 142 -2.99 -28.72 5.56
C LYS A 142 -1.83 -28.92 6.54
N ALA A 143 -1.96 -28.50 7.80
CA ALA A 143 -0.99 -28.90 8.82
C ALA A 143 -1.45 -30.24 9.40
N HIS A 144 -0.82 -31.33 8.95
CA HIS A 144 -0.99 -32.69 9.48
C HIS A 144 -1.13 -32.69 11.01
N MET A 145 -2.37 -32.76 11.50
CA MET A 145 -2.68 -32.92 12.92
C MET A 145 -3.68 -34.05 13.03
N THR A 146 -3.28 -35.06 13.79
CA THR A 146 -4.06 -36.23 14.18
C THR A 146 -5.48 -35.84 14.60
N GLU A 147 -6.44 -36.63 14.11
CA GLU A 147 -7.90 -36.54 14.21
C GLU A 147 -8.45 -36.12 15.59
N ALA A 148 -7.70 -36.35 16.67
CA ALA A 148 -8.03 -35.97 18.05
C ALA A 148 -8.18 -34.45 18.30
N ARG A 149 -7.66 -33.56 17.44
CA ARG A 149 -7.82 -32.09 17.62
C ARG A 149 -9.08 -31.51 16.97
N SER A 150 -9.66 -32.17 15.98
CA SER A 150 -10.89 -31.70 15.30
C SER A 150 -12.12 -31.74 16.22
N GLN A 151 -12.16 -32.64 17.20
CA GLN A 151 -13.23 -32.67 18.21
C GLN A 151 -13.04 -31.62 19.33
N MET A 152 -11.81 -31.12 19.50
CA MET A 152 -11.50 -30.11 20.52
C MET A 152 -11.88 -28.70 20.07
N ILE A 153 -11.85 -28.40 18.76
CA ILE A 153 -12.23 -27.09 18.21
C ILE A 153 -13.73 -26.82 18.31
N ASP A 154 -14.59 -27.84 18.27
CA ASP A 154 -16.04 -27.68 18.36
C ASP A 154 -16.49 -27.41 19.82
N ARG A 155 -15.84 -28.07 20.80
CA ARG A 155 -16.06 -27.79 22.24
C ARG A 155 -15.38 -26.50 22.72
N LYS A 156 -14.23 -26.12 22.14
CA LYS A 156 -13.48 -24.91 22.50
C LYS A 156 -14.03 -23.66 21.80
N GLY A 157 -14.70 -23.85 20.66
CA GLY A 157 -15.50 -22.89 19.91
C GLY A 157 -16.30 -21.92 20.79
N LYS A 158 -17.01 -22.48 21.78
CA LYS A 158 -17.90 -21.72 22.66
C LYS A 158 -17.17 -20.93 23.75
N ARG A 159 -16.01 -21.40 24.22
CA ARG A 159 -15.23 -20.76 25.29
C ARG A 159 -14.46 -19.54 24.80
N TRP A 160 -13.88 -19.58 23.60
CA TRP A 160 -13.24 -18.38 23.04
C TRP A 160 -14.28 -17.37 22.53
N ARG A 161 -15.47 -17.79 22.09
CA ARG A 161 -16.60 -16.88 21.77
C ARG A 161 -16.95 -15.96 22.95
N ALA A 162 -17.15 -16.53 24.14
CA ALA A 162 -17.49 -15.75 25.34
C ALA A 162 -16.35 -14.82 25.80
N TRP A 163 -15.09 -15.26 25.64
CA TRP A 163 -13.93 -14.42 25.94
C TRP A 163 -13.77 -13.28 24.92
N PHE A 164 -13.95 -13.59 23.65
CA PHE A 164 -13.75 -12.65 22.55
C PHE A 164 -14.86 -11.59 22.46
N GLN A 165 -16.11 -11.96 22.75
CA GLN A 165 -17.20 -10.98 22.87
C GLN A 165 -16.93 -9.97 23.99
N LYS A 166 -16.45 -10.42 25.16
CA LYS A 166 -16.06 -9.54 26.28
C LYS A 166 -14.89 -8.62 25.92
N SER A 167 -13.89 -9.12 25.21
CA SER A 167 -12.74 -8.30 24.80
C SER A 167 -13.07 -7.30 23.70
N LEU A 168 -14.15 -7.50 22.94
CA LEU A 168 -14.65 -6.53 21.96
C LEU A 168 -15.64 -5.53 22.53
N THR A 169 -16.19 -5.78 23.72
CA THR A 169 -17.04 -4.83 24.44
C THR A 169 -16.19 -3.77 25.14
N PHE A 170 -15.03 -3.39 24.59
CA PHE A 170 -14.29 -2.21 25.05
C PHE A 170 -15.26 -1.05 25.03
N LYS A 171 -15.76 -0.71 26.22
CA LYS A 171 -16.72 0.36 26.46
C LYS A 171 -16.20 1.59 25.74
N ILE A 172 -16.84 1.92 24.62
CA ILE A 172 -16.79 3.28 24.10
C ILE A 172 -17.63 4.05 25.11
N LEU A 173 -16.96 4.59 26.14
CA LEU A 173 -17.55 5.57 27.02
C LEU A 173 -17.88 6.77 26.11
N SER A 174 -19.15 6.89 25.71
CA SER A 174 -19.65 8.14 25.17
C SER A 174 -19.65 9.12 26.34
N HIS A 175 -18.77 10.12 26.28
CA HIS A 175 -18.93 11.35 27.03
C HIS A 175 -19.69 12.34 26.14
#